data_AF-A0A1Z2L4N2-F1
#
_entry.id   AF-A0A1Z2L4N2-F1
#
_cell.length_a   1.000
_cell.length_b   1.000
_cell.length_c   1.000
_cell.angle_alpha   90.00
_cell.angle_beta   90.00
_cell.angle_gamma   90.00
#
_symmetry.space_group_name_H-M   'P 1'
#
loop_
_entity.id
_entity.type
_entity.pdbx_description
1 polymer ?
#
loop_
_entity_poly.entity_id
_entity_poly.type
_entity_poly.pdbx_seq_one_letter_code
_entity_poly.pdbx_strand_id
1 'polypeptide(L)'
;MSADTAVPVREAPEPRPTAGGARERRLDRVRDALRRAAPALALYAGARLTGMAIMAAWAWWIGRHPRTLLGHSWDGIWYAGIARHGYGLILPSLTTRGVVFNDLAFFPLFPGLVRAVTVVLPLTVVSAGLLVAWVSAGAAAWGIYAVGELLHGRRVGTLLVVLWGLLPHAIVQSMAYTEPLMTALAVWALYAAVTGRPLWAGVLALLAGLSRPNAVAVAAAVICAAALTLCQDRRSRTDWRVWTGAAIAPLGWAGYIVWAGHRSGGGLFGYFEVQRLWGSRFDFGVNALGFIRHLITGRDSMAYYMTMAVTGIALVCLVLLLLDRPPAALFVYALVLVVIAVGGSSYFASKPRFLLPAFPLLLPAAVAMARARPRTVVVTVGALAGLSFFYGTYLLTVARMPM
;
A
#
# COMPACT_ATOMS: atom_id res chain seq x y z
N MET A 1 -29.83 34.66 67.53
CA MET A 1 -28.48 34.65 66.94
C MET A 1 -27.72 33.47 67.51
N SER A 2 -27.57 32.39 66.74
CA SER A 2 -26.37 31.54 66.80
C SER A 2 -26.31 30.80 65.48
N ALA A 3 -25.32 31.15 64.67
CA ALA A 3 -25.13 30.63 63.32
C ALA A 3 -24.26 29.37 63.40
N ASP A 4 -24.84 28.23 63.03
CA ASP A 4 -24.12 26.96 62.90
C ASP A 4 -23.22 27.03 61.66
N THR A 5 -21.90 27.06 61.88
CA THR A 5 -20.88 27.14 60.84
C THR A 5 -20.40 25.72 60.52
N ALA A 6 -21.09 25.08 59.57
CA ALA A 6 -20.63 23.80 59.01
C ALA A 6 -19.38 24.02 58.14
N VAL A 7 -18.26 23.43 58.56
CA VAL A 7 -16.99 23.40 57.82
C VAL A 7 -17.13 22.50 56.59
N PRO A 8 -16.75 22.95 55.37
CA PRO A 8 -16.80 22.09 54.20
C PRO A 8 -15.67 21.07 54.25
N VAL A 9 -16.03 19.78 54.23
CA VAL A 9 -15.10 18.66 54.07
C VAL A 9 -14.46 18.77 52.68
N ARG A 10 -13.15 19.03 52.63
CA ARG A 10 -12.35 18.95 51.39
C ARG A 10 -12.35 17.49 50.91
N GLU A 11 -13.02 17.23 49.79
CA GLU A 11 -12.86 15.97 49.05
C GLU A 11 -11.38 15.76 48.70
N ALA A 12 -10.85 14.59 49.04
CA ALA A 12 -9.51 14.19 48.69
C ALA A 12 -9.35 14.13 47.16
N PRO A 13 -8.25 14.65 46.59
CA PRO A 13 -8.06 14.63 45.15
C PRO A 13 -7.99 13.19 44.64
N GLU A 14 -8.77 12.86 43.61
CA GLU A 14 -8.73 11.56 42.95
C GLU A 14 -7.27 11.17 42.60
N PRO A 15 -6.86 9.92 42.89
CA PRO A 15 -5.51 9.49 42.61
C PRO A 15 -5.24 9.55 41.10
N ARG A 16 -4.27 10.41 40.72
CA ARG A 16 -3.81 10.51 39.32
C ARG A 16 -3.37 9.12 38.83
N PRO A 17 -3.83 8.67 37.67
CA PRO A 17 -3.47 7.35 37.16
C PRO A 17 -1.95 7.25 36.99
N THR A 18 -1.34 6.27 37.67
CA THR A 18 0.09 6.00 37.57
C THR A 18 0.46 5.67 36.13
N ALA A 19 1.67 6.07 35.70
CA ALA A 19 2.16 5.85 34.34
C ALA A 19 2.13 4.35 33.92
N GLY A 20 2.22 3.43 34.89
CA GLY A 20 2.07 1.98 34.68
C GLY A 20 0.67 1.60 34.14
N GLY A 21 -0.40 2.07 34.77
CA GLY A 21 -1.77 1.74 34.35
C GLY A 21 -2.16 2.34 33.00
N ALA A 22 -1.52 3.43 32.56
CA ALA A 22 -1.74 3.98 31.21
C ALA A 22 -1.11 3.10 30.11
N ARG A 23 0.06 2.51 30.39
CA ARG A 23 0.76 1.59 29.48
C ARG A 23 0.01 0.27 29.36
N GLU A 24 -0.43 -0.29 30.47
CA GLU A 24 -1.23 -1.53 30.50
C GLU A 24 -2.53 -1.38 29.70
N ARG A 25 -3.31 -0.32 29.95
CA ARG A 25 -4.52 0.00 29.16
C ARG A 25 -4.28 0.23 27.67
N ARG A 26 -3.06 0.61 27.27
CA ARG A 26 -2.70 0.73 25.85
C ARG A 26 -2.39 -0.65 25.26
N LEU A 27 -1.66 -1.49 25.99
CA LEU A 27 -1.34 -2.86 25.56
C LEU A 27 -2.60 -3.71 25.44
N ASP A 28 -3.55 -3.58 26.37
CA ASP A 28 -4.80 -4.33 26.31
C ASP A 28 -5.66 -3.91 25.12
N ARG A 29 -5.76 -2.61 24.82
CA ARG A 29 -6.45 -2.14 23.61
C ARG A 29 -5.84 -2.66 22.31
N VAL A 30 -4.51 -2.74 22.24
CA VAL A 30 -3.81 -3.32 21.09
C VAL A 30 -4.07 -4.83 21.00
N ARG A 31 -4.01 -5.53 22.13
CA ARG A 31 -4.34 -6.98 22.20
C ARG A 31 -5.77 -7.24 21.76
N ASP A 32 -6.73 -6.43 22.18
CA ASP A 32 -8.13 -6.59 21.79
C ASP A 32 -8.34 -6.30 20.30
N ALA A 33 -7.70 -5.26 19.77
CA ALA A 33 -7.73 -4.98 18.33
C ALA A 33 -7.14 -6.13 17.52
N LEU A 34 -6.01 -6.70 17.98
CA LEU A 34 -5.39 -7.87 17.34
C LEU A 34 -6.27 -9.12 17.46
N ARG A 35 -6.91 -9.36 18.62
CA ARG A 35 -7.85 -10.47 18.79
C ARG A 35 -9.04 -10.37 17.84
N ARG A 36 -9.55 -9.15 17.61
CA ARG A 36 -10.61 -8.93 16.62
C ARG A 36 -10.14 -9.16 15.19
N ALA A 37 -8.92 -8.72 14.86
CA ALA A 37 -8.31 -8.89 13.54
C ALA A 37 -7.78 -10.30 13.25
N ALA A 38 -7.51 -11.11 14.28
CA ALA A 38 -6.85 -12.41 14.16
C ALA A 38 -7.48 -13.36 13.12
N PRO A 39 -8.82 -13.49 13.02
CA PRO A 39 -9.43 -14.32 11.97
C PRO A 39 -9.13 -13.81 10.55
N ALA A 40 -9.17 -12.49 10.34
CA ALA A 40 -8.86 -11.89 9.04
C ALA A 40 -7.38 -12.07 8.67
N LEU A 41 -6.48 -11.90 9.64
CA LEU A 41 -5.05 -12.10 9.45
C LEU A 41 -4.70 -13.58 9.21
N ALA A 42 -5.38 -14.51 9.89
CA ALA A 42 -5.23 -15.94 9.65
C ALA A 42 -5.71 -16.34 8.24
N LEU A 43 -6.86 -15.82 7.79
CA LEU A 43 -7.35 -16.04 6.42
C LEU A 43 -6.39 -15.44 5.37
N TYR A 44 -5.87 -14.24 5.62
CA TYR A 44 -4.86 -13.62 4.78
C TYR A 44 -3.60 -14.48 4.67
N ALA A 45 -3.03 -14.87 5.81
CA ALA A 45 -1.83 -15.70 5.86
C ALA A 45 -2.07 -17.06 5.17
N GLY A 46 -3.20 -17.72 5.44
CA GLY A 46 -3.59 -18.96 4.77
C GLY A 46 -3.68 -18.80 3.26
N ALA A 47 -4.32 -17.74 2.76
CA ALA A 47 -4.39 -17.45 1.34
C ALA A 47 -3.01 -17.19 0.71
N ARG A 48 -2.13 -16.45 1.39
CA ARG A 48 -0.78 -16.14 0.88
C ARG A 48 0.13 -17.37 0.90
N LEU A 49 0.15 -18.13 1.99
CA LEU A 49 0.95 -19.34 2.10
C LEU A 49 0.51 -20.40 1.08
N THR A 50 -0.80 -20.57 0.85
CA THR A 50 -1.31 -21.49 -0.18
C THR A 50 -0.88 -21.05 -1.58
N GLY A 51 -1.06 -19.78 -1.94
CA GLY A 51 -0.62 -19.25 -3.23
C GLY A 51 0.89 -19.37 -3.44
N MET A 52 1.68 -19.10 -2.40
CA MET A 52 3.13 -19.27 -2.42
C MET A 52 3.54 -20.74 -2.55
N ALA A 53 2.85 -21.67 -1.90
CA ALA A 53 3.13 -23.10 -1.99
C ALA A 53 2.86 -23.63 -3.40
N ILE A 54 1.75 -23.22 -4.02
CA ILE A 54 1.42 -23.57 -5.42
C ILE A 54 2.49 -23.02 -6.37
N MET A 55 2.85 -21.74 -6.23
CA MET A 55 3.90 -21.12 -7.03
C MET A 55 5.25 -21.82 -6.82
N ALA A 56 5.60 -22.16 -5.57
CA ALA A 56 6.85 -22.83 -5.25
C ALA A 56 6.93 -24.24 -5.83
N ALA A 57 5.85 -25.03 -5.73
CA ALA A 57 5.75 -26.34 -6.34
C ALA A 57 5.95 -26.26 -7.86
N TRP A 58 5.29 -25.31 -8.51
CA TRP A 58 5.46 -25.10 -9.95
C TRP A 58 6.86 -24.63 -10.32
N ALA A 59 7.44 -23.72 -9.53
CA ALA A 59 8.80 -23.23 -9.74
C ALA A 59 9.83 -24.36 -9.68
N TRP A 60 9.75 -25.23 -8.67
CA TRP A 60 10.63 -26.41 -8.58
C TRP A 60 10.42 -27.35 -9.75
N TRP A 61 9.18 -27.58 -10.17
CA TRP A 61 8.87 -28.43 -11.30
C TRP A 61 9.51 -27.95 -12.62
N ILE A 62 9.61 -26.62 -12.82
CA ILE A 62 10.31 -26.03 -13.97
C ILE A 62 11.82 -25.78 -13.73
N GLY A 63 12.40 -26.36 -12.67
CA GLY A 63 13.82 -26.23 -12.35
C GLY A 63 14.26 -24.85 -11.84
N ARG A 64 13.33 -24.03 -11.33
CA ARG A 64 13.61 -22.71 -10.75
C ARG A 64 13.47 -22.72 -9.22
N HIS A 65 14.23 -21.86 -8.56
CA HIS A 65 14.16 -21.75 -7.10
C HIS A 65 13.14 -20.66 -6.66
N PRO A 66 12.13 -20.98 -5.83
CA PRO A 66 11.07 -20.03 -5.43
C PRO A 66 11.59 -18.75 -4.78
N ARG A 67 12.61 -18.88 -3.90
CA ARG A 67 13.28 -17.72 -3.27
C ARG A 67 13.83 -16.73 -4.30
N THR A 68 14.41 -17.22 -5.40
CA THR A 68 14.97 -16.37 -6.45
C THR A 68 13.85 -15.65 -7.20
N LEU A 69 12.77 -16.36 -7.50
CA LEU A 69 11.59 -15.76 -8.14
C LEU A 69 10.94 -14.68 -7.28
N LEU A 70 10.76 -14.93 -5.98
CA LEU A 70 10.18 -13.94 -5.07
C LEU A 70 11.11 -12.76 -4.77
N GLY A 71 12.43 -12.97 -4.78
CA GLY A 71 13.43 -11.98 -4.36
C GLY A 71 14.12 -11.19 -5.47
N HIS A 72 14.20 -11.75 -6.67
CA HIS A 72 15.01 -11.24 -7.77
C HIS A 72 14.26 -11.17 -9.11
N SER A 73 12.92 -11.22 -9.10
CA SER A 73 12.16 -10.88 -10.30
C SER A 73 12.03 -9.36 -10.44
N TRP A 74 12.29 -8.87 -11.65
CA TRP A 74 12.10 -7.47 -12.08
C TRP A 74 12.64 -6.43 -11.06
N ASP A 75 11.77 -5.64 -10.42
CA ASP A 75 12.16 -4.55 -9.52
C ASP A 75 12.90 -5.03 -8.26
N GLY A 76 12.73 -6.30 -7.88
CA GLY A 76 13.42 -6.91 -6.75
C GLY A 76 14.94 -6.86 -6.89
N ILE A 77 15.46 -6.94 -8.12
CA ILE A 77 16.89 -6.83 -8.42
C ILE A 77 17.40 -5.43 -8.06
N TRP A 78 16.63 -4.38 -8.36
CA TRP A 78 17.00 -3.00 -8.06
C TRP A 78 16.99 -2.72 -6.57
N TYR A 79 15.95 -3.16 -5.85
CA TYR A 79 15.92 -3.03 -4.39
C TYR A 79 17.08 -3.78 -3.72
N ALA A 80 17.38 -5.00 -4.17
CA ALA A 80 18.51 -5.76 -3.65
C ALA A 80 19.86 -5.10 -3.99
N GLY A 81 19.99 -4.52 -5.19
CA GLY A 81 21.17 -3.79 -5.63
C GLY A 81 21.45 -2.56 -4.76
N ILE A 82 20.43 -1.73 -4.55
CA ILE A 82 20.53 -0.52 -3.70
C ILE A 82 20.82 -0.90 -2.25
N ALA A 83 20.17 -1.95 -1.72
CA ALA A 83 20.42 -2.40 -0.36
C ALA A 83 21.87 -2.87 -0.14
N ARG A 84 22.50 -3.48 -1.17
CA ARG A 84 23.89 -3.96 -1.11
C ARG A 84 24.92 -2.86 -1.33
N HIS A 85 24.71 -2.03 -2.35
CA HIS A 85 25.76 -1.17 -2.90
C HIS A 85 25.46 0.32 -2.76
N GLY A 86 24.25 0.70 -2.33
CA GLY A 86 23.77 2.08 -2.40
C GLY A 86 23.36 2.48 -3.83
N TYR A 87 23.12 3.78 -4.02
CA TYR A 87 22.73 4.36 -5.31
C TYR A 87 23.95 4.67 -6.19
N GLY A 88 23.76 4.63 -7.51
CA GLY A 88 24.77 4.99 -8.51
C GLY A 88 24.78 4.10 -9.75
N LEU A 89 23.92 3.08 -9.81
CA LEU A 89 23.83 2.18 -10.94
C LEU A 89 23.04 2.81 -12.10
N ILE A 90 23.72 2.95 -13.24
CA ILE A 90 23.14 3.40 -14.51
C ILE A 90 23.49 2.39 -15.59
N LEU A 91 22.49 1.86 -16.29
CA LEU A 91 22.65 0.81 -17.29
C LEU A 91 21.72 1.07 -18.49
N PRO A 92 22.20 0.95 -19.74
CA PRO A 92 21.31 0.99 -20.90
C PRO A 92 20.44 -0.28 -20.95
N SER A 93 19.21 -0.14 -21.46
CA SER A 93 18.35 -1.29 -21.71
C SER A 93 18.88 -2.11 -22.89
N LEU A 94 19.05 -3.42 -22.67
CA LEU A 94 19.48 -4.36 -23.71
C LEU A 94 18.37 -4.69 -24.71
N THR A 95 17.10 -4.44 -24.35
CA THR A 95 15.93 -4.85 -25.13
C THR A 95 15.18 -3.67 -25.74
N THR A 96 15.43 -2.44 -25.30
CA THR A 96 14.68 -1.26 -25.76
C THR A 96 15.62 -0.09 -26.02
N ARG A 97 15.80 0.26 -27.29
CA ARG A 97 16.67 1.38 -27.71
C ARG A 97 16.19 2.69 -27.09
N GLY A 98 17.12 3.45 -26.51
CA GLY A 98 16.84 4.75 -25.90
C GLY A 98 16.34 4.70 -24.45
N VAL A 99 16.10 3.50 -23.89
CA VAL A 99 15.80 3.34 -22.47
C VAL A 99 17.10 3.21 -21.68
N VAL A 100 17.24 4.01 -20.63
CA VAL A 100 18.37 3.97 -19.70
C VAL A 100 17.81 3.79 -18.30
N PHE A 101 18.20 2.68 -17.67
CA PHE A 101 17.83 2.38 -16.30
C PHE A 101 18.80 3.05 -15.34
N ASN A 102 18.24 3.79 -14.39
CA ASN A 102 18.95 4.46 -13.31
C ASN A 102 18.26 4.11 -11.98
N ASP A 103 19.04 3.63 -11.01
CA ASP A 103 18.52 3.18 -9.71
C ASP A 103 17.87 4.29 -8.87
N LEU A 104 18.10 5.56 -9.19
CA LEU A 104 17.39 6.72 -8.62
C LEU A 104 15.87 6.68 -8.88
N ALA A 105 15.38 5.84 -9.80
CA ALA A 105 13.95 5.59 -9.98
C ALA A 105 13.29 4.91 -8.76
N PHE A 106 14.06 4.26 -7.89
CA PHE A 106 13.55 3.50 -6.75
C PHE A 106 13.72 4.26 -5.44
N PHE A 107 12.62 4.43 -4.71
CA PHE A 107 12.57 5.19 -3.47
C PHE A 107 13.27 4.44 -2.30
N PRO A 108 13.79 5.17 -1.29
CA PRO A 108 14.87 4.66 -0.44
C PRO A 108 14.40 3.83 0.75
N LEU A 109 13.14 3.95 1.18
CA LEU A 109 12.73 3.37 2.47
C LEU A 109 12.85 1.85 2.49
N PHE A 110 12.37 1.15 1.46
CA PHE A 110 12.43 -0.30 1.42
C PHE A 110 13.86 -0.85 1.34
N PRO A 111 14.71 -0.46 0.36
CA PRO A 111 16.09 -0.95 0.34
C PRO A 111 16.88 -0.52 1.58
N GLY A 112 16.59 0.64 2.16
CA GLY A 112 17.16 1.08 3.45
C GLY A 112 16.78 0.15 4.61
N LEU A 113 15.51 -0.24 4.72
CA LEU A 113 15.05 -1.23 5.71
C LEU A 113 15.67 -2.61 5.48
N VAL A 114 15.79 -3.04 4.23
CA VAL A 114 16.47 -4.31 3.88
C VAL A 114 17.93 -4.26 4.35
N ARG A 115 18.65 -3.18 4.06
CA ARG A 115 20.03 -3.00 4.52
C ARG A 115 20.13 -3.01 6.05
N ALA A 116 19.24 -2.30 6.74
CA ALA A 116 19.20 -2.29 8.20
C ALA A 116 19.01 -3.69 8.78
N VAL A 117 18.09 -4.49 8.22
CA VAL A 117 17.87 -5.89 8.62
C VAL A 117 19.13 -6.74 8.38
N THR A 118 19.81 -6.59 7.24
CA THR A 118 21.04 -7.37 6.96
C THR A 118 22.24 -6.98 7.82
N VAL A 119 22.24 -5.77 8.38
CA VAL A 119 23.28 -5.32 9.32
C VAL A 119 23.05 -5.93 10.71
N VAL A 120 21.79 -6.09 11.12
CA VAL A 120 21.44 -6.55 12.47
C VAL A 120 21.26 -8.07 12.55
N LEU A 121 20.80 -8.71 11.48
CA LEU A 121 20.52 -10.14 11.43
C LEU A 121 21.42 -10.82 10.37
N PRO A 122 21.83 -12.09 10.59
CA PRO A 122 22.63 -12.86 9.64
C PRO A 122 21.75 -13.38 8.48
N LEU A 123 21.08 -12.46 7.77
CA LEU A 123 20.20 -12.76 6.65
C LEU A 123 20.82 -12.28 5.34
N THR A 124 20.60 -13.06 4.28
CA THR A 124 20.90 -12.58 2.93
C THR A 124 19.98 -11.41 2.56
N VAL A 125 20.42 -10.52 1.67
CA VAL A 125 19.62 -9.38 1.18
C VAL A 125 18.24 -9.79 0.67
N VAL A 126 18.15 -10.95 -0.01
CA VAL A 126 16.86 -11.48 -0.49
C VAL A 126 15.97 -11.87 0.68
N SER A 127 16.51 -12.63 1.65
CA SER A 127 15.74 -13.06 2.81
C SER A 127 15.28 -11.87 3.66
N ALA A 128 16.12 -10.84 3.80
CA ALA A 128 15.77 -9.58 4.45
C ALA A 128 14.69 -8.82 3.67
N GLY A 129 14.78 -8.77 2.33
CA GLY A 129 13.75 -8.20 1.46
C GLY A 129 12.39 -8.87 1.63
N LEU A 130 12.36 -10.20 1.63
CA LEU A 130 11.13 -10.98 1.86
C LEU A 130 10.58 -10.76 3.26
N LEU A 131 11.44 -10.75 4.28
CA LEU A 131 11.03 -10.49 5.66
C LEU A 131 10.37 -9.11 5.81
N VAL A 132 11.01 -8.06 5.29
CA VAL A 132 10.47 -6.69 5.32
C VAL A 132 9.13 -6.62 4.58
N ALA A 133 9.03 -7.24 3.40
CA ALA A 133 7.79 -7.28 2.63
C ALA A 133 6.66 -8.02 3.36
N TRP A 134 6.93 -9.18 3.96
CA TRP A 134 5.90 -10.00 4.63
C TRP A 134 5.44 -9.39 5.95
N VAL A 135 6.35 -8.80 6.73
CA VAL A 135 5.99 -8.04 7.94
C VAL A 135 5.12 -6.84 7.55
N SER A 136 5.49 -6.12 6.48
CA SER A 136 4.70 -5.02 5.95
C SER A 136 3.33 -5.48 5.45
N ALA A 137 3.26 -6.64 4.79
CA ALA A 137 2.00 -7.22 4.31
C ALA A 137 1.05 -7.56 5.46
N GLY A 138 1.57 -8.12 6.56
CA GLY A 138 0.79 -8.34 7.79
C GLY A 138 0.30 -7.03 8.41
N ALA A 139 1.17 -6.01 8.48
CA ALA A 139 0.79 -4.68 8.98
C ALA A 139 -0.27 -4.00 8.08
N ALA A 140 -0.18 -4.16 6.76
CA ALA A 140 -1.17 -3.70 5.79
C ALA A 140 -2.51 -4.42 5.99
N ALA A 141 -2.51 -5.76 6.06
CA ALA A 141 -3.72 -6.54 6.29
C ALA A 141 -4.40 -6.14 7.60
N TRP A 142 -3.64 -5.90 8.67
CA TRP A 142 -4.22 -5.42 9.93
C TRP A 142 -4.84 -4.02 9.80
N GLY A 143 -4.15 -3.08 9.14
CA GLY A 143 -4.70 -1.74 8.93
C GLY A 143 -5.95 -1.76 8.03
N ILE A 144 -5.96 -2.59 6.99
CA ILE A 144 -7.12 -2.77 6.10
C ILE A 144 -8.31 -3.32 6.88
N TYR A 145 -8.08 -4.32 7.74
CA TYR A 145 -9.11 -4.81 8.68
C TYR A 145 -9.63 -3.67 9.57
N ALA A 146 -8.72 -2.89 10.18
CA ALA A 146 -9.09 -1.84 11.12
C ALA A 146 -9.93 -0.74 10.44
N VAL A 147 -9.61 -0.35 9.21
CA VAL A 147 -10.42 0.59 8.43
C VAL A 147 -11.80 -0.01 8.09
N GLY A 148 -11.84 -1.26 7.62
CA GLY A 148 -13.12 -1.92 7.31
C GLY A 148 -14.01 -2.12 8.54
N GLU A 149 -13.42 -2.47 9.69
CA GLU A 149 -14.10 -2.56 10.99
C GLU A 149 -14.64 -1.21 11.42
N LEU A 150 -13.84 -0.15 11.32
CA LEU A 150 -14.22 1.21 11.69
C LEU A 150 -15.42 1.73 10.88
N LEU A 151 -15.46 1.45 9.58
CA LEU A 151 -16.47 2.01 8.69
C LEU A 151 -17.75 1.16 8.62
N HIS A 152 -17.62 -0.16 8.62
CA HIS A 152 -18.73 -1.07 8.31
C HIS A 152 -18.77 -2.34 9.19
N GLY A 153 -17.95 -2.41 10.23
CA GLY A 153 -17.92 -3.52 11.19
C GLY A 153 -17.07 -4.72 10.77
N ARG A 154 -16.95 -5.67 11.70
CA ARG A 154 -15.95 -6.76 11.66
C ARG A 154 -16.04 -7.65 10.41
N ARG A 155 -17.26 -7.93 9.93
CA ARG A 155 -17.47 -8.80 8.75
C ARG A 155 -16.92 -8.16 7.48
N VAL A 156 -17.14 -6.86 7.28
CA VAL A 156 -16.58 -6.12 6.14
C VAL A 156 -15.06 -6.02 6.28
N GLY A 157 -14.54 -5.74 7.48
CA GLY A 157 -13.10 -5.76 7.75
C GLY A 157 -12.43 -7.09 7.33
N THR A 158 -13.02 -8.23 7.69
CA THR A 158 -12.52 -9.55 7.27
C THR A 158 -12.57 -9.73 5.75
N LEU A 159 -13.71 -9.42 5.12
CA LEU A 159 -13.87 -9.59 3.68
C LEU A 159 -12.93 -8.69 2.88
N LEU A 160 -12.67 -7.47 3.36
CA LEU A 160 -11.76 -6.53 2.72
C LEU A 160 -10.32 -7.07 2.68
N VAL A 161 -9.87 -7.66 3.78
CA VAL A 161 -8.56 -8.32 3.86
C VAL A 161 -8.49 -9.55 2.96
N VAL A 162 -9.54 -10.37 2.93
CA VAL A 162 -9.61 -11.55 2.06
C VAL A 162 -9.57 -11.15 0.59
N LEU A 163 -10.36 -10.15 0.18
CA LEU A 163 -10.35 -9.64 -1.19
C LEU A 163 -8.98 -9.06 -1.58
N TRP A 164 -8.37 -8.26 -0.70
CA TRP A 164 -7.04 -7.71 -0.94
C TRP A 164 -5.98 -8.82 -1.08
N GLY A 165 -6.06 -9.83 -0.21
CA GLY A 165 -5.21 -11.00 -0.26
C GLY A 165 -5.50 -11.94 -1.44
N LEU A 166 -6.58 -11.77 -2.18
CA LEU A 166 -6.96 -12.65 -3.31
C LEU A 166 -7.11 -11.89 -4.64
N LEU A 167 -6.58 -10.67 -4.73
CA LEU A 167 -6.44 -9.98 -6.00
C LEU A 167 -5.63 -10.86 -6.99
N PRO A 168 -5.88 -10.77 -8.31
CA PRO A 168 -5.12 -11.54 -9.29
C PRO A 168 -3.60 -11.34 -9.13
N HIS A 169 -3.16 -10.11 -8.88
CA HIS A 169 -1.75 -9.75 -8.71
C HIS A 169 -1.25 -9.89 -7.26
N ALA A 170 -1.99 -10.54 -6.36
CA ALA A 170 -1.64 -10.61 -4.94
C ALA A 170 -0.33 -11.38 -4.66
N ILE A 171 0.23 -12.11 -5.64
CA ILE A 171 1.58 -12.70 -5.52
C ILE A 171 2.66 -11.64 -5.25
N VAL A 172 2.46 -10.40 -5.74
CA VAL A 172 3.35 -9.27 -5.48
C VAL A 172 3.50 -8.99 -3.98
N GLN A 173 2.47 -9.26 -3.18
CA GLN A 173 2.52 -9.09 -1.72
C GLN A 173 3.50 -10.06 -1.06
N SER A 174 3.88 -11.14 -1.75
CA SER A 174 4.83 -12.16 -1.29
C SER A 174 6.25 -11.94 -1.81
N MET A 175 6.44 -10.98 -2.73
CA MET A 175 7.74 -10.67 -3.34
C MET A 175 8.53 -9.66 -2.50
N ALA A 176 9.85 -9.56 -2.71
CA ALA A 176 10.72 -8.58 -2.06
C ALA A 176 10.52 -7.17 -2.65
N TYR A 177 9.31 -6.65 -2.47
CA TYR A 177 8.71 -5.55 -3.22
C TYR A 177 8.15 -4.49 -2.27
N THR A 178 8.03 -3.24 -2.73
CA THR A 178 7.65 -2.09 -1.90
C THR A 178 6.14 -1.94 -1.68
N GLU A 179 5.28 -2.62 -2.46
CA GLU A 179 3.83 -2.48 -2.42
C GLU A 179 3.26 -2.77 -1.02
N PRO A 180 3.64 -3.84 -0.30
CA PRO A 180 3.14 -4.08 1.04
C PRO A 180 3.54 -2.99 2.03
N LEU A 181 4.78 -2.48 1.93
CA LEU A 181 5.28 -1.40 2.79
C LEU A 181 4.52 -0.11 2.56
N MET A 182 4.37 0.30 1.30
CA MET A 182 3.58 1.47 0.93
C MET A 182 2.13 1.30 1.40
N THR A 183 1.52 0.14 1.18
CA THR A 183 0.13 -0.15 1.60
C THR A 183 -0.03 -0.04 3.12
N ALA A 184 0.91 -0.60 3.90
CA ALA A 184 0.89 -0.54 5.35
C ALA A 184 0.93 0.91 5.86
N LEU A 185 1.89 1.70 5.37
CA LEU A 185 2.03 3.10 5.76
C LEU A 185 0.81 3.93 5.33
N ALA A 186 0.28 3.69 4.12
CA ALA A 186 -0.91 4.34 3.61
C ALA A 186 -2.16 4.04 4.45
N VAL A 187 -2.45 2.77 4.73
CA VAL A 187 -3.68 2.41 5.45
C VAL A 187 -3.67 2.93 6.88
N TRP A 188 -2.52 2.90 7.56
CA TRP A 188 -2.40 3.47 8.91
C TRP A 188 -2.43 4.99 8.90
N ALA A 189 -1.89 5.66 7.87
CA ALA A 189 -2.03 7.11 7.70
C ALA A 189 -3.51 7.50 7.51
N LEU A 190 -4.25 6.77 6.67
CA LEU A 190 -5.68 6.98 6.46
C LEU A 190 -6.50 6.68 7.71
N TYR A 191 -6.19 5.59 8.42
CA TYR A 191 -6.82 5.29 9.71
C TYR A 191 -6.59 6.41 10.72
N ALA A 192 -5.35 6.92 10.82
CA ALA A 192 -5.03 8.05 11.68
C ALA A 192 -5.77 9.34 11.26
N ALA A 193 -5.91 9.60 9.96
CA ALA A 193 -6.65 10.75 9.45
C ALA A 193 -8.14 10.67 9.80
N VAL A 194 -8.78 9.52 9.59
CA VAL A 194 -10.21 9.30 9.89
C VAL A 194 -10.48 9.29 11.40
N THR A 195 -9.52 8.86 12.22
CA THR A 195 -9.66 8.83 13.70
C THR A 195 -9.17 10.09 14.41
N GLY A 196 -8.92 11.19 13.69
CA GLY A 196 -8.57 12.49 14.28
C GLY A 196 -7.16 12.54 14.88
N ARG A 197 -6.18 11.87 14.27
CA ARG A 197 -4.78 11.81 14.73
C ARG A 197 -3.83 12.42 13.67
N PRO A 198 -3.86 13.74 13.45
CA PRO A 198 -3.23 14.37 12.29
C PRO A 198 -1.70 14.24 12.25
N LEU A 199 -1.02 14.28 13.41
CA LEU A 199 0.43 14.08 13.47
C LEU A 199 0.85 12.68 12.99
N TRP A 200 0.13 11.64 13.43
CA TRP A 200 0.41 10.27 12.99
C TRP A 200 0.11 10.10 11.51
N ALA A 201 -0.97 10.70 11.02
CA ALA A 201 -1.27 10.72 9.59
C ALA A 201 -0.14 11.35 8.78
N GLY A 202 0.39 12.50 9.22
CA GLY A 202 1.51 13.19 8.58
C GLY A 202 2.82 12.40 8.59
N VAL A 203 3.22 11.84 9.74
CA VAL A 203 4.45 11.03 9.86
C VAL A 203 4.39 9.77 8.99
N LEU A 204 3.26 9.08 9.00
CA LEU A 204 3.06 7.89 8.17
C LEU A 204 3.01 8.24 6.68
N ALA A 205 2.45 9.39 6.31
CA ALA A 205 2.48 9.90 4.95
C ALA A 205 3.89 10.27 4.47
N LEU A 206 4.72 10.87 5.34
CA LEU A 206 6.14 11.11 5.05
C LEU A 206 6.86 9.80 4.78
N LEU A 207 6.70 8.80 5.65
CA LEU A 207 7.33 7.50 5.46
C LEU A 207 6.80 6.80 4.20
N ALA A 208 5.50 6.86 3.94
CA ALA A 208 4.91 6.33 2.71
C ALA A 208 5.53 7.01 1.49
N GLY A 209 5.70 8.33 1.53
CA GLY A 209 6.33 9.13 0.48
C GLY A 209 7.77 8.71 0.17
N LEU A 210 8.48 8.10 1.13
CA LEU A 210 9.83 7.54 0.93
C LEU A 210 9.82 6.09 0.42
N SER A 211 8.65 5.49 0.20
CA SER A 211 8.55 4.09 -0.26
C SER A 211 8.42 3.95 -1.76
N ARG A 212 7.66 4.85 -2.43
CA ARG A 212 7.31 4.75 -3.86
C ARG A 212 6.85 6.10 -4.44
N PRO A 213 6.93 6.28 -5.77
CA PRO A 213 6.46 7.50 -6.44
C PRO A 213 4.94 7.71 -6.32
N ASN A 214 4.16 6.62 -6.37
CA ASN A 214 2.69 6.69 -6.27
C ASN A 214 2.19 6.93 -4.82
N ALA A 215 3.08 6.94 -3.82
CA ALA A 215 2.72 7.25 -2.44
C ALA A 215 2.38 8.73 -2.20
N VAL A 216 2.57 9.60 -3.20
CA VAL A 216 2.01 10.96 -3.20
C VAL A 216 0.49 10.97 -2.94
N ALA A 217 -0.22 9.88 -3.30
CA ALA A 217 -1.63 9.69 -2.98
C ALA A 217 -1.93 9.78 -1.47
N VAL A 218 -1.00 9.32 -0.62
CA VAL A 218 -1.16 9.38 0.85
C VAL A 218 -1.05 10.82 1.33
N ALA A 219 -0.09 11.58 0.81
CA ALA A 219 0.06 13.00 1.14
C ALA A 219 -1.18 13.79 0.71
N ALA A 220 -1.69 13.56 -0.50
CA ALA A 220 -2.91 14.19 -1.00
C ALA A 220 -4.13 13.89 -0.10
N ALA A 221 -4.27 12.63 0.33
CA ALA A 221 -5.36 12.23 1.23
C ALA A 221 -5.27 12.88 2.62
N VAL A 222 -4.07 12.96 3.21
CA VAL A 222 -3.86 13.59 4.51
C VAL A 222 -4.07 15.10 4.45
N ILE A 223 -3.58 15.75 3.39
CA ILE A 223 -3.82 17.19 3.17
C ILE A 223 -5.31 17.47 2.98
N CYS A 224 -6.02 16.64 2.21
CA CYS A 224 -7.48 16.75 2.03
C CYS A 224 -8.21 16.58 3.38
N ALA A 225 -7.85 15.58 4.18
CA ALA A 225 -8.43 15.37 5.50
C ALA A 225 -8.20 16.57 6.43
N ALA A 226 -6.98 17.13 6.44
CA ALA A 226 -6.63 18.30 7.23
C ALA A 226 -7.42 19.54 6.77
N ALA A 227 -7.51 19.78 5.45
CA ALA A 227 -8.29 20.88 4.89
C ALA A 227 -9.77 20.80 5.27
N LEU A 228 -10.38 19.61 5.17
CA LEU A 228 -11.77 19.40 5.59
C LEU A 228 -11.95 19.63 7.08
N THR A 229 -11.02 19.16 7.91
CA THR A 229 -11.04 19.38 9.36
C THR A 229 -10.99 20.88 9.69
N LEU A 230 -10.11 21.64 9.04
CA LEU A 230 -9.97 23.10 9.22
C LEU A 230 -11.17 23.91 8.70
N CYS A 231 -11.88 23.38 7.70
CA CYS A 231 -13.10 23.98 7.15
C CYS A 231 -14.33 23.72 8.03
N GLN A 232 -14.46 22.50 8.57
CA GLN A 232 -15.63 22.07 9.33
C GLN A 232 -15.57 22.49 10.80
N ASP A 233 -14.38 22.53 11.41
CA ASP A 233 -14.20 22.90 12.81
C ASP A 233 -13.25 24.10 12.94
N ARG A 234 -13.80 25.25 13.36
CA ARG A 234 -13.02 26.46 13.59
C ARG A 234 -12.01 26.30 14.73
N ARG A 235 -12.28 25.43 15.72
CA ARG A 235 -11.35 25.18 16.84
C ARG A 235 -10.10 24.45 16.37
N SER A 236 -10.23 23.58 15.37
CA SER A 236 -9.10 22.89 14.76
C SER A 236 -8.09 23.84 14.09
N ARG A 237 -8.46 25.10 13.81
CA ARG A 237 -7.53 26.10 13.24
C ARG A 237 -6.42 26.52 14.21
N THR A 238 -6.68 26.45 15.51
CA THR A 238 -5.66 26.71 16.54
C THR A 238 -4.90 25.46 16.93
N ASP A 239 -5.29 24.28 16.44
CA ASP A 239 -4.55 23.04 16.67
C ASP A 239 -3.35 22.95 15.73
N TRP A 240 -2.17 23.24 16.27
CA TRP A 240 -0.89 23.12 15.55
C TRP A 240 -0.67 21.72 14.97
N ARG A 241 -1.28 20.68 15.57
CA ARG A 241 -1.11 19.29 15.14
C ARG A 241 -1.69 19.04 13.75
N VAL A 242 -2.78 19.72 13.40
CA VAL A 242 -3.42 19.61 12.08
C VAL A 242 -2.50 20.22 11.02
N TRP A 243 -1.99 21.42 11.28
CA TRP A 243 -1.05 22.11 10.41
C TRP A 243 0.27 21.34 10.23
N THR A 244 0.87 20.88 11.32
CA THR A 244 2.10 20.08 11.27
C THR A 244 1.89 18.76 10.56
N GLY A 245 0.77 18.06 10.81
CA GLY A 245 0.43 16.84 10.08
C GLY A 245 0.34 17.06 8.57
N ALA A 246 -0.35 18.11 8.15
CA ALA A 246 -0.48 18.48 6.74
C ALA A 246 0.86 18.90 6.11
N ALA A 247 1.67 19.68 6.83
CA ALA A 247 2.97 20.17 6.35
C ALA A 247 4.01 19.04 6.21
N ILE A 248 4.01 18.06 7.11
CA ILE A 248 4.95 16.92 7.08
C ILE A 248 4.58 15.92 5.99
N ALA A 249 3.29 15.73 5.72
CA ALA A 249 2.80 14.68 4.82
C ALA A 249 3.49 14.61 3.43
N PRO A 250 3.73 15.73 2.70
CA PRO A 250 4.39 15.66 1.40
C PRO A 250 5.92 15.57 1.47
N LEU A 251 6.56 15.81 2.62
CA LEU A 251 8.01 16.01 2.71
C LEU A 251 8.82 14.78 2.32
N GLY A 252 8.35 13.58 2.63
CA GLY A 252 9.06 12.36 2.26
C GLY A 252 9.12 12.15 0.75
N TRP A 253 7.98 12.35 0.08
CA TRP A 253 7.91 12.26 -1.38
C TRP A 253 8.70 13.39 -2.04
N ALA A 254 8.42 14.64 -1.68
CA ALA A 254 9.07 15.81 -2.27
C ALA A 254 10.59 15.81 -2.01
N GLY A 255 11.01 15.45 -0.79
CA GLY A 255 12.41 15.36 -0.42
C GLY A 255 13.18 14.37 -1.27
N TYR A 256 12.61 13.18 -1.54
CA TYR A 256 13.26 12.22 -2.42
C TYR A 256 13.31 12.68 -3.88
N ILE A 257 12.22 13.27 -4.39
CA ILE A 257 12.18 13.81 -5.76
C ILE A 257 13.28 14.86 -5.97
N VAL A 258 13.42 15.80 -5.03
CA VAL A 258 14.46 16.83 -5.08
C VAL A 258 15.85 16.23 -4.96
N TRP A 259 16.07 15.33 -3.99
CA TRP A 259 17.36 14.67 -3.80
C TRP A 259 17.79 13.88 -5.04
N ALA A 260 16.88 13.07 -5.60
CA ALA A 260 17.15 12.28 -6.80
C ALA A 260 17.39 13.16 -8.02
N GLY A 261 16.64 14.28 -8.16
CA GLY A 261 16.84 15.24 -9.23
C GLY A 261 18.18 15.97 -9.14
N HIS A 262 18.63 16.33 -7.94
CA HIS A 262 19.98 16.87 -7.74
C HIS A 262 21.06 15.84 -8.02
N ARG A 263 20.86 14.59 -7.57
CA ARG A 263 21.82 13.50 -7.78
C ARG A 263 21.94 13.10 -9.25
N SER A 264 20.88 13.19 -10.03
CA SER A 264 20.89 12.95 -11.48
C SER A 264 21.40 14.13 -12.31
N GLY A 265 21.65 15.30 -11.69
CA GLY A 265 22.07 16.52 -12.38
C GLY A 265 20.95 17.30 -13.06
N GLY A 266 19.67 16.91 -12.88
CA GLY A 266 18.50 17.53 -13.52
C GLY A 266 17.78 18.59 -12.66
N GLY A 267 18.36 19.04 -11.56
CA GLY A 267 17.78 20.08 -10.69
C GLY A 267 16.61 19.58 -9.84
N LEU A 268 15.62 20.45 -9.56
CA LEU A 268 14.48 20.13 -8.67
C LEU A 268 13.55 19.04 -9.24
N PHE A 269 13.44 18.97 -10.57
CA PHE A 269 12.53 18.06 -11.27
C PHE A 269 13.25 16.93 -12.02
N GLY A 270 14.56 16.78 -11.83
CA GLY A 270 15.40 15.79 -12.52
C GLY A 270 14.98 14.33 -12.31
N TYR A 271 14.20 14.04 -11.26
CA TYR A 271 13.60 12.72 -11.07
C TYR A 271 12.63 12.34 -12.22
N PHE A 272 11.86 13.29 -12.74
CA PHE A 272 10.95 13.00 -13.85
C PHE A 272 11.69 12.68 -15.14
N GLU A 273 12.90 13.25 -15.31
CA GLU A 273 13.79 12.88 -16.40
C GLU A 273 14.32 11.45 -16.21
N VAL A 274 14.69 11.06 -14.97
CA VAL A 274 15.02 9.66 -14.66
C VAL A 274 13.85 8.74 -15.05
N GLN A 275 12.61 9.07 -14.70
CA GLN A 275 11.43 8.29 -15.12
C GLN A 275 11.25 8.25 -16.64
N ARG A 276 11.51 9.37 -17.34
CA ARG A 276 11.44 9.44 -18.80
C ARG A 276 12.47 8.54 -19.47
N LEU A 277 13.70 8.48 -18.93
CA LEU A 277 14.76 7.57 -19.39
C LEU A 277 14.40 6.10 -19.14
N TRP A 278 13.64 5.82 -18.08
CA TRP A 278 13.00 4.52 -17.86
C TRP A 278 11.86 4.22 -18.84
N GLY A 279 11.51 5.14 -19.74
CA GLY A 279 10.42 4.99 -20.71
C GLY A 279 9.02 5.26 -20.13
N SER A 280 8.93 5.84 -18.94
CA SER A 280 7.66 6.18 -18.28
C SER A 280 7.46 7.70 -18.22
N ARG A 281 6.29 8.16 -18.64
CA ARG A 281 5.84 9.56 -18.51
C ARG A 281 4.36 9.57 -18.15
N PHE A 282 3.85 10.72 -17.73
CA PHE A 282 2.41 10.91 -17.60
C PHE A 282 1.87 11.43 -18.93
N ASP A 283 1.02 10.65 -19.60
CA ASP A 283 0.49 10.96 -20.93
C ASP A 283 -1.05 10.97 -20.97
N PHE A 284 -1.67 11.14 -19.81
CA PHE A 284 -3.13 11.19 -19.64
C PHE A 284 -3.85 9.95 -20.19
N GLY A 285 -3.15 8.81 -20.29
CA GLY A 285 -3.73 7.53 -20.70
C GLY A 285 -3.79 7.32 -22.22
N VAL A 286 -3.20 8.21 -23.02
CA VAL A 286 -3.14 8.06 -24.48
C VAL A 286 -2.50 6.73 -24.87
N ASN A 287 -1.35 6.38 -24.27
CA ASN A 287 -0.70 5.09 -24.52
C ASN A 287 -1.55 3.91 -24.04
N ALA A 288 -2.23 4.03 -22.90
CA ALA A 288 -3.10 2.97 -22.38
C ALA A 288 -4.28 2.69 -23.33
N LEU A 289 -4.92 3.73 -23.87
CA LEU A 289 -6.00 3.60 -24.86
C LEU A 289 -5.51 2.98 -26.16
N GLY A 290 -4.33 3.40 -26.65
CA GLY A 290 -3.71 2.78 -27.83
C GLY A 290 -3.42 1.30 -27.62
N PHE A 291 -2.95 0.92 -26.42
CA PHE A 291 -2.68 -0.47 -26.07
C PHE A 291 -3.96 -1.30 -25.95
N ILE A 292 -5.04 -0.75 -25.38
CA ILE A 292 -6.36 -1.40 -25.33
C ILE A 292 -6.87 -1.66 -26.76
N ARG A 293 -6.76 -0.67 -27.66
CA ARG A 293 -7.13 -0.86 -29.07
C ARG A 293 -6.37 -2.03 -29.71
N HIS A 294 -5.06 -2.10 -29.47
CA HIS A 294 -4.22 -3.22 -29.95
C HIS A 294 -4.69 -4.57 -29.40
N LEU A 295 -5.00 -4.66 -28.11
CA LEU A 295 -5.48 -5.90 -27.47
C LEU A 295 -6.82 -6.39 -28.01
N ILE A 296 -7.70 -5.49 -28.45
CA ILE A 296 -8.99 -5.85 -29.05
C ILE A 296 -8.80 -6.41 -30.47
N THR A 297 -7.85 -5.86 -31.23
CA THR A 297 -7.60 -6.24 -32.63
C THR A 297 -6.60 -7.38 -32.80
N GLY A 298 -5.81 -7.67 -31.77
CA GLY A 298 -4.68 -8.60 -31.82
C GLY A 298 -4.74 -9.70 -30.77
N ARG A 299 -3.76 -10.61 -30.82
CA ARG A 299 -3.52 -11.63 -29.80
C ARG A 299 -2.24 -11.28 -29.05
N ASP A 300 -2.31 -11.24 -27.73
CA ASP A 300 -1.16 -10.94 -26.88
C ASP A 300 -1.11 -11.85 -25.63
N SER A 301 -0.16 -11.60 -24.73
CA SER A 301 -0.01 -12.34 -23.48
C SER A 301 -1.20 -12.18 -22.54
N MET A 302 -1.58 -13.25 -21.83
CA MET A 302 -2.66 -13.25 -20.83
C MET A 302 -2.50 -12.15 -19.77
N ALA A 303 -1.25 -11.78 -19.44
CA ALA A 303 -0.98 -10.71 -18.47
C ALA A 303 -1.59 -9.37 -18.90
N TYR A 304 -1.58 -9.05 -20.19
CA TYR A 304 -2.13 -7.79 -20.68
C TYR A 304 -3.67 -7.76 -20.64
N TYR A 305 -4.33 -8.86 -21.00
CA TYR A 305 -5.80 -8.96 -20.87
C TYR A 305 -6.24 -8.89 -19.41
N MET A 306 -5.53 -9.56 -18.51
CA MET A 306 -5.81 -9.47 -17.07
C MET A 306 -5.59 -8.05 -16.55
N THR A 307 -4.57 -7.35 -17.06
CA THR A 307 -4.31 -5.95 -16.72
C THR A 307 -5.44 -5.03 -17.16
N MET A 308 -5.93 -5.21 -18.39
CA MET A 308 -7.09 -4.47 -18.90
C MET A 308 -8.32 -4.72 -18.01
N ALA A 309 -8.60 -5.99 -17.67
CA ALA A 309 -9.73 -6.36 -16.82
C ALA A 309 -9.62 -5.76 -15.41
N VAL A 310 -8.47 -5.89 -14.74
CA VAL A 310 -8.27 -5.34 -13.39
C VAL A 310 -8.36 -3.81 -13.38
N THR A 311 -7.81 -3.14 -14.39
CA THR A 311 -7.88 -1.68 -14.49
C THR A 311 -9.31 -1.21 -14.75
N GLY A 312 -10.06 -1.91 -15.62
CA GLY A 312 -11.48 -1.64 -15.85
C GLY A 312 -12.34 -1.86 -14.59
N ILE A 313 -12.13 -2.97 -13.88
CA ILE A 313 -12.82 -3.25 -12.60
C ILE A 313 -12.48 -2.17 -11.57
N ALA A 314 -11.23 -1.72 -11.49
CA ALA A 314 -10.84 -0.66 -10.58
C ALA A 314 -11.55 0.67 -10.86
N LEU A 315 -11.77 1.01 -12.14
CA LEU A 315 -12.56 2.20 -12.52
C LEU A 315 -14.03 2.07 -12.09
N VAL A 316 -14.64 0.90 -12.31
CA VAL A 316 -16.02 0.63 -11.84
C VAL A 316 -16.08 0.73 -10.31
N CYS A 317 -15.15 0.10 -9.61
CA CYS A 317 -15.03 0.17 -8.16
C CYS A 317 -14.83 1.60 -7.64
N LEU A 318 -14.10 2.46 -8.37
CA LEU A 318 -13.93 3.87 -8.01
C LEU A 318 -15.25 4.64 -8.10
N VAL A 319 -16.05 4.37 -9.14
CA VAL A 319 -17.39 4.97 -9.29
C VAL A 319 -18.31 4.48 -8.18
N LEU A 320 -18.34 3.17 -7.90
CA LEU A 320 -19.15 2.62 -6.79
C LEU A 320 -18.72 3.21 -5.44
N LEU A 321 -17.41 3.33 -5.22
CA LEU A 321 -16.87 3.96 -4.02
C LEU A 321 -17.29 5.44 -3.93
N LEU A 322 -17.29 6.20 -5.03
CA LEU A 322 -17.79 7.58 -5.04
C LEU A 322 -19.27 7.64 -4.63
N LEU A 323 -20.09 6.72 -5.14
CA LEU A 323 -21.53 6.63 -4.83
C LEU A 323 -21.78 6.27 -3.36
N ASP A 324 -20.92 5.46 -2.75
CA ASP A 324 -21.00 5.09 -1.32
C ASP A 324 -20.59 6.23 -0.36
N ARG A 325 -20.03 7.34 -0.88
CA ARG A 325 -19.60 8.52 -0.12
C ARG A 325 -18.71 8.19 1.10
N PRO A 326 -17.55 7.52 0.91
CA PRO A 326 -16.61 7.22 1.98
C PRO A 326 -16.01 8.51 2.55
N PRO A 327 -15.28 8.43 3.68
CA PRO A 327 -14.47 9.56 4.14
C PRO A 327 -13.56 10.06 3.01
N ALA A 328 -13.53 11.38 2.80
CA ALA A 328 -12.87 12.00 1.65
C ALA A 328 -11.40 11.59 1.49
N ALA A 329 -10.68 11.38 2.60
CA ALA A 329 -9.31 10.89 2.59
C ALA A 329 -9.15 9.56 1.83
N LEU A 330 -10.06 8.60 2.06
CA LEU A 330 -10.03 7.30 1.38
C LEU A 330 -10.32 7.46 -0.11
N PHE A 331 -11.29 8.31 -0.46
CA PHE A 331 -11.64 8.56 -1.86
C PHE A 331 -10.50 9.24 -2.61
N VAL A 332 -9.92 10.32 -2.06
CA VAL A 332 -8.78 11.03 -2.68
C VAL A 332 -7.58 10.10 -2.85
N TYR A 333 -7.27 9.28 -1.84
CA TYR A 333 -6.21 8.28 -1.96
C TYR A 333 -6.44 7.31 -3.13
N ALA A 334 -7.63 6.71 -3.21
CA ALA A 334 -7.98 5.79 -4.29
C ALA A 334 -8.00 6.48 -5.66
N LEU A 335 -8.57 7.68 -5.74
CA LEU A 335 -8.64 8.48 -6.95
C LEU A 335 -7.25 8.79 -7.51
N VAL A 336 -6.33 9.28 -6.67
CA VAL A 336 -4.97 9.63 -7.10
C VAL A 336 -4.23 8.38 -7.59
N LEU A 337 -4.35 7.23 -6.91
CA LEU A 337 -3.75 5.98 -7.38
C LEU A 337 -4.31 5.53 -8.73
N VAL A 338 -5.63 5.64 -8.94
CA VAL A 338 -6.26 5.31 -10.23
C VAL A 338 -5.81 6.26 -11.32
N VAL A 339 -5.75 7.57 -11.05
CA VAL A 339 -5.26 8.58 -12.01
C VAL A 339 -3.81 8.28 -12.41
N ILE A 340 -2.94 7.95 -11.46
CA ILE A 340 -1.54 7.57 -11.75
C ILE A 340 -1.50 6.28 -12.58
N ALA A 341 -2.26 5.25 -12.20
CA ALA A 341 -2.24 3.97 -12.89
C ALA A 341 -2.75 4.07 -14.33
N VAL A 342 -3.83 4.81 -14.58
CA VAL A 342 -4.43 4.97 -15.91
C VAL A 342 -3.68 6.00 -16.75
N GLY A 343 -3.22 7.10 -16.14
CA GLY A 343 -2.58 8.22 -16.83
C GLY A 343 -1.09 8.04 -17.13
N GLY A 344 -0.43 7.06 -16.51
CA GLY A 344 0.96 6.72 -16.81
C GLY A 344 1.12 5.98 -18.13
N SER A 345 2.14 6.35 -18.91
CA SER A 345 2.50 5.71 -20.16
C SER A 345 3.35 4.45 -19.93
N SER A 346 3.38 3.58 -20.94
CA SER A 346 4.21 2.37 -20.96
C SER A 346 3.87 1.42 -19.80
N TYR A 347 4.65 0.34 -19.65
CA TYR A 347 4.51 -0.65 -18.56
C TYR A 347 3.07 -1.04 -18.30
N PHE A 348 2.31 -1.35 -19.36
CA PHE A 348 0.89 -1.60 -19.26
C PHE A 348 0.60 -2.71 -18.24
N ALA A 349 1.36 -3.80 -18.27
CA ALA A 349 1.26 -4.94 -17.34
C ALA A 349 1.48 -4.57 -15.85
N SER A 350 2.12 -3.43 -15.55
CA SER A 350 2.40 -2.95 -14.20
C SER A 350 1.21 -2.22 -13.56
N LYS A 351 0.20 -1.81 -14.31
CA LYS A 351 -0.92 -1.00 -13.78
C LYS A 351 -1.65 -1.65 -12.59
N PRO A 352 -1.98 -2.96 -12.61
CA PRO A 352 -2.60 -3.64 -11.47
C PRO A 352 -1.73 -3.62 -10.21
N ARG A 353 -0.40 -3.62 -10.38
CA ARG A 353 0.55 -3.51 -9.28
C ARG A 353 0.48 -2.13 -8.61
N PHE A 354 0.31 -1.06 -9.41
CA PHE A 354 0.09 0.30 -8.88
C PHE A 354 -1.25 0.46 -8.16
N LEU A 355 -2.24 -0.37 -8.50
CA LEU A 355 -3.57 -0.41 -7.87
C LEU A 355 -3.63 -1.37 -6.67
N LEU A 356 -2.62 -2.21 -6.45
CA LEU A 356 -2.57 -3.13 -5.31
C LEU A 356 -2.71 -2.43 -3.94
N PRO A 357 -2.13 -1.21 -3.73
CA PRO A 357 -2.35 -0.45 -2.50
C PRO A 357 -3.71 0.25 -2.42
N ALA A 358 -4.49 0.30 -3.51
CA ALA A 358 -5.78 0.98 -3.58
C ALA A 358 -6.91 0.16 -2.94
N PHE A 359 -6.68 -0.36 -1.73
CA PHE A 359 -7.65 -1.17 -0.99
C PHE A 359 -9.04 -0.53 -0.81
N PRO A 360 -9.23 0.81 -0.77
CA PRO A 360 -10.59 1.36 -0.66
C PRO A 360 -11.49 1.01 -1.84
N LEU A 361 -10.92 0.72 -3.02
CA LEU A 361 -11.69 0.25 -4.18
C LEU A 361 -12.39 -1.10 -3.92
N LEU A 362 -11.92 -1.86 -2.92
CA LEU A 362 -12.51 -3.14 -2.55
C LEU A 362 -13.68 -3.00 -1.56
N LEU A 363 -13.90 -1.80 -0.98
CA LEU A 363 -14.95 -1.57 0.01
C LEU A 363 -16.37 -1.87 -0.53
N PRO A 364 -16.79 -1.39 -1.72
CA PRO A 364 -18.14 -1.68 -2.22
C PRO A 364 -18.39 -3.17 -2.37
N ALA A 365 -17.41 -3.92 -2.88
CA ALA A 365 -17.48 -5.37 -3.01
C ALA A 365 -17.54 -6.08 -1.64
N ALA A 366 -16.73 -5.64 -0.67
CA ALA A 366 -16.73 -6.20 0.68
C ALA A 366 -18.07 -5.97 1.40
N VAL A 367 -18.67 -4.78 1.24
CA VAL A 367 -20.00 -4.46 1.78
C VAL A 367 -21.09 -5.31 1.11
N ALA A 368 -21.06 -5.46 -0.21
CA ALA A 368 -21.99 -6.32 -0.94
C ALA A 368 -21.89 -7.79 -0.49
N MET A 369 -20.67 -8.32 -0.36
CA MET A 369 -20.42 -9.69 0.12
C MET A 369 -20.82 -9.88 1.59
N ALA A 370 -20.73 -8.85 2.42
CA ALA A 370 -21.18 -8.93 3.81
C ALA A 370 -22.69 -9.13 3.93
N ARG A 371 -23.46 -8.64 2.95
CA ARG A 371 -24.93 -8.80 2.87
C ARG A 371 -25.35 -10.07 2.11
N ALA A 372 -24.44 -10.69 1.37
CA ALA A 372 -24.72 -11.89 0.60
C ALA A 372 -24.85 -13.16 1.47
N ARG A 373 -25.50 -14.18 0.90
CA ARG A 373 -25.61 -15.51 1.52
C ARG A 373 -24.22 -16.13 1.70
N PRO A 374 -23.96 -16.88 2.80
CA PRO A 374 -22.64 -17.49 3.04
C PRO A 374 -22.15 -18.36 1.90
N ARG A 375 -23.03 -19.12 1.24
CA ARG A 375 -22.68 -19.94 0.06
C ARG A 375 -22.11 -19.10 -1.08
N THR A 376 -22.73 -17.95 -1.38
CA THR A 376 -22.24 -17.02 -2.41
C THR A 376 -20.87 -16.48 -2.05
N VAL A 377 -20.67 -16.08 -0.79
CA VAL A 377 -19.36 -15.61 -0.31
C VAL A 377 -18.29 -16.68 -0.49
N VAL A 378 -18.56 -17.93 -0.08
CA VAL A 378 -17.60 -19.04 -0.19
C VAL A 378 -17.27 -19.34 -1.66
N VAL A 379 -18.27 -19.39 -2.55
CA VAL A 379 -18.04 -19.64 -3.98
C VAL A 379 -17.22 -18.51 -4.60
N THR A 380 -17.57 -17.25 -4.34
CA THR A 380 -16.83 -16.09 -4.87
C THR A 380 -15.38 -16.06 -4.37
N VAL A 381 -15.17 -16.28 -3.06
CA VAL A 381 -13.82 -16.33 -2.48
C VAL A 381 -13.02 -17.51 -3.05
N GLY A 382 -13.65 -18.68 -3.21
CA GLY A 382 -13.00 -19.85 -3.81
C GLY A 382 -12.59 -19.61 -5.27
N ALA A 383 -13.46 -19.01 -6.07
CA ALA A 383 -13.15 -18.65 -7.46
C ALA A 383 -12.03 -17.61 -7.55
N LEU A 384 -12.07 -16.57 -6.71
CA LEU A 384 -11.00 -15.57 -6.62
C LEU A 384 -9.68 -16.18 -6.15
N ALA A 385 -9.72 -17.13 -5.22
CA ALA A 385 -8.53 -17.86 -4.77
C ALA A 385 -7.91 -18.67 -5.90
N GLY A 386 -8.70 -19.45 -6.64
CA GLY A 386 -8.24 -20.17 -7.82
C GLY A 386 -7.60 -19.23 -8.85
N LEU A 387 -8.27 -18.12 -9.18
CA LEU A 387 -7.74 -17.12 -10.10
C LEU A 387 -6.43 -16.50 -9.60
N SER A 388 -6.37 -16.08 -8.34
CA SER A 388 -5.19 -15.46 -7.72
C SER A 388 -3.99 -16.39 -7.70
N PHE A 389 -4.18 -17.65 -7.31
CA PHE A 389 -3.08 -18.61 -7.20
C PHE A 389 -2.55 -19.03 -8.58
N PHE A 390 -3.46 -19.31 -9.52
CA PHE A 390 -3.11 -19.65 -10.89
C PHE A 390 -2.39 -18.47 -11.57
N TYR A 391 -3.01 -17.29 -11.57
CA TYR A 391 -2.46 -16.13 -12.27
C TYR A 391 -1.18 -15.61 -11.60
N GLY A 392 -1.09 -15.64 -10.26
CA GLY A 392 0.13 -15.31 -9.54
C GLY A 392 1.30 -16.23 -9.88
N THR A 393 1.04 -17.54 -10.01
CA THR A 393 2.05 -18.50 -10.47
C THR A 393 2.46 -18.21 -11.91
N TYR A 394 1.48 -18.07 -12.82
CA TYR A 394 1.71 -17.71 -14.21
C TYR A 394 2.59 -16.46 -14.37
N LEU A 395 2.28 -15.39 -13.63
CA LEU A 395 3.04 -14.15 -13.65
C LEU A 395 4.50 -14.36 -13.33
N LEU A 396 4.79 -15.10 -12.25
CA LEU A 396 6.16 -15.22 -11.74
C LEU A 396 6.99 -16.26 -12.48
N THR A 397 6.35 -17.25 -13.11
CA THR A 397 7.07 -18.39 -13.73
C THR A 397 7.02 -18.41 -15.25
N VAL A 398 5.94 -17.88 -15.86
CA VAL A 398 5.69 -17.99 -17.31
C VAL A 398 5.76 -16.64 -18.00
N ALA A 399 5.19 -15.58 -17.40
CA ALA A 399 5.17 -14.26 -18.03
C ALA A 399 6.60 -13.73 -18.24
N ARG A 400 6.88 -13.22 -19.44
CA ARG A 400 8.21 -12.71 -19.83
C ARG A 400 8.31 -11.18 -19.81
N MET A 401 7.28 -10.49 -19.34
CA MET A 401 7.24 -9.04 -19.24
C MET A 401 7.55 -8.56 -17.82
N PRO A 402 8.19 -7.40 -17.65
CA PRO A 402 8.33 -6.76 -16.36
C PRO A 402 6.98 -6.30 -15.78
N MET A 403 6.84 -6.44 -14.46
CA MET A 403 5.67 -6.07 -13.68
C MET A 403 5.95 -4.97 -12.68
#